data_AF-A0A1I6ADS3-F1
#
_entry.id   AF-A0A1I6ADS3-F1
#
_cell.length_a   1.000
_cell.length_b   1.000
_cell.length_c   1.000
_cell.angle_alpha   90.00
_cell.angle_beta   90.00
_cell.angle_gamma   90.00
#
_symmetry.space_group_name_H-M   'P 1'
#
loop_
_entity.id
_entity.type
_entity.pdbx_description
1 polymer ?
#
loop_
_entity_poly.entity_id
_entity_poly.type
_entity_poly.pdbx_seq_one_letter_code
_entity_poly.pdbx_strand_id
1 'polypeptide(L)'
;MKPFVARAALYWGLFASAVGTSVQRPALPPLPLAAHEGFLVVKENEAFFAPALELGTIRAGDAGDELDCDYLTLVEQATEQARRLGANVLQIYEHRHPVLWGNNCHHIQAKALRVIDLTPYEKEILWHPERHLRQVDFKAHTVGRPFDAATSSFLRYRYFNRAREGVALVRIENVFDCHRSYFKDVYNAAYILAHEQAHFDISEIHARRLARALQQQVSNLEQLDSKQEPLYEQTVTELRAMQELFDHDVHLSGHAHQAWQAIIARQLSALEPYASKTVRVKTRGAT
;
A
#
# COMPACT_ATOMS: atom_id res chain seq x y z
N MET A 1 -11.46 -8.89 -16.75
CA MET A 1 -9.99 -9.03 -16.67
C MET A 1 -9.66 -10.05 -15.58
N LYS A 2 -8.95 -11.13 -15.89
CA LYS A 2 -8.48 -12.08 -14.86
C LYS A 2 -7.52 -11.33 -13.92
N PRO A 3 -7.67 -11.39 -12.59
CA PRO A 3 -6.67 -10.83 -11.70
C PRO A 3 -5.36 -11.59 -11.95
N PHE A 4 -4.29 -10.86 -12.24
CA PHE A 4 -2.95 -11.41 -12.26
C PHE A 4 -2.57 -11.65 -10.80
N VAL A 5 -2.83 -12.87 -10.31
CA VAL A 5 -2.24 -13.34 -9.06
C VAL A 5 -0.78 -13.60 -9.38
N ALA A 6 0.08 -12.62 -9.07
CA ALA A 6 1.51 -12.87 -9.06
C ALA A 6 1.74 -13.94 -7.98
N ARG A 7 2.10 -15.16 -8.40
CA ARG A 7 2.65 -16.18 -7.50
C ARG A 7 3.90 -15.58 -6.87
N ALA A 8 3.79 -15.07 -5.65
CA ALA A 8 4.96 -14.78 -4.84
C ALA A 8 5.59 -16.13 -4.49
N ALA A 9 6.67 -16.50 -5.20
CA ALA A 9 7.55 -17.55 -4.73
C ALA A 9 8.18 -17.06 -3.43
N LEU A 10 7.66 -17.55 -2.31
CA LEU A 10 8.20 -17.32 -0.98
C LEU A 10 9.54 -18.08 -0.87
N TYR A 11 10.63 -17.43 -1.27
CA TYR A 11 11.98 -17.93 -1.04
C TYR A 11 12.36 -17.63 0.43
N TRP A 12 12.27 -18.65 1.28
CA TRP A 12 12.68 -18.56 2.68
C TRP A 12 14.13 -19.03 2.86
N GLY A 13 15.04 -18.09 3.07
CA GLY A 13 16.32 -18.35 3.74
C GLY A 13 16.13 -18.28 5.26
N LEU A 14 16.75 -19.20 6.01
CA LEU A 14 16.83 -19.15 7.47
C LEU A 14 17.94 -18.17 7.90
N PHE A 15 17.72 -17.48 9.04
CA PHE A 15 18.66 -16.74 9.91
C PHE A 15 18.76 -15.18 9.79
N ALA A 16 19.11 -14.52 10.92
CA ALA A 16 19.52 -13.12 11.27
C ALA A 16 19.01 -11.85 10.52
N SER A 17 18.23 -10.95 11.16
CA SER A 17 18.53 -9.66 11.86
C SER A 17 18.63 -8.38 10.98
N ALA A 18 18.70 -7.17 11.57
CA ALA A 18 17.94 -5.98 11.18
C ALA A 18 18.74 -4.88 10.44
N VAL A 19 18.42 -4.66 9.16
CA VAL A 19 19.06 -3.64 8.30
C VAL A 19 19.13 -2.27 8.98
N GLY A 20 20.34 -1.70 8.99
CA GLY A 20 20.59 -0.32 9.42
C GLY A 20 20.17 0.69 8.36
N THR A 21 19.24 1.59 8.71
CA THR A 21 19.04 2.84 7.98
C THR A 21 19.75 3.96 8.73
N SER A 22 20.55 4.77 8.02
CA SER A 22 21.19 5.95 8.59
C SER A 22 20.75 7.22 7.84
N VAL A 23 20.50 8.28 8.59
CA VAL A 23 20.15 9.60 8.05
C VAL A 23 21.37 10.51 8.17
N GLN A 24 21.80 11.09 7.06
CA GLN A 24 22.86 12.10 7.03
C GLN A 24 22.27 13.48 6.74
N ARG A 25 22.70 14.47 7.53
CA ARG A 25 22.37 15.91 7.39
C ARG A 25 20.86 16.21 7.45
N PRO A 26 20.17 15.96 8.58
CA PRO A 26 18.78 16.40 8.73
C PRO A 26 18.73 17.94 8.75
N ALA A 27 17.93 18.53 7.88
CA ALA A 27 17.87 19.99 7.72
C ALA A 27 17.08 20.71 8.84
N LEU A 28 16.24 19.99 9.58
CA LEU A 28 15.28 20.53 10.56
C LEU A 28 14.94 19.45 11.62
N PRO A 29 14.35 19.80 12.78
CA PRO A 29 13.71 18.79 13.62
C PRO A 29 12.64 18.05 12.79
N PRO A 30 12.61 16.71 12.81
CA PRO A 30 11.72 15.94 11.96
C PRO A 30 10.27 16.15 12.38
N LEU A 31 9.42 16.53 11.43
CA LEU A 31 7.97 16.50 11.57
C LEU A 31 7.46 15.32 10.72
N PRO A 32 7.03 14.20 11.34
CA PRO A 32 6.59 13.03 10.58
C PRO A 32 5.45 13.33 9.62
N LEU A 33 5.52 12.74 8.43
CA LEU A 33 4.48 12.83 7.41
C LEU A 33 3.18 12.20 7.94
N ALA A 34 2.05 12.86 7.75
CA ALA A 34 0.76 12.30 8.15
C ALA A 34 0.49 10.96 7.41
N ALA A 35 -0.27 10.06 8.04
CA ALA A 35 -0.55 8.75 7.47
C ALA A 35 -1.36 8.84 6.16
N HIS A 36 -2.20 9.88 6.04
CA HIS A 36 -3.06 10.12 4.88
C HIS A 36 -2.37 10.84 3.71
N GLU A 37 -1.20 11.44 3.95
CA GLU A 37 -0.45 12.12 2.89
C GLU A 37 0.17 11.09 1.94
N GLY A 38 0.06 11.37 0.64
CA GLY A 38 0.64 10.55 -0.42
C GLY A 38 2.15 10.40 -0.27
N PHE A 39 2.69 9.29 -0.78
CA PHE A 39 4.11 9.02 -0.76
C PHE A 39 4.56 8.41 -2.08
N LEU A 40 5.65 8.93 -2.66
CA LEU A 40 6.19 8.46 -3.93
C LEU A 40 7.61 7.91 -3.74
N VAL A 41 7.83 6.68 -4.21
CA VAL A 41 9.19 6.15 -4.42
C VAL A 41 9.57 6.38 -5.88
N VAL A 42 10.61 7.17 -6.09
CA VAL A 42 11.24 7.39 -7.40
C VAL A 42 12.48 6.50 -7.47
N LYS A 43 12.49 5.56 -8.42
CA LYS A 43 13.62 4.66 -8.63
C LYS A 43 14.78 5.36 -9.33
N GLU A 44 15.98 4.78 -9.26
CA GLU A 44 17.22 5.33 -9.82
C GLU A 44 17.18 5.61 -11.32
N ASN A 45 16.32 4.91 -12.06
CA ASN A 45 16.13 5.08 -13.51
C ASN A 45 14.86 5.87 -13.88
N GLU A 46 14.18 6.47 -12.91
CA GLU A 46 12.94 7.21 -13.12
C GLU A 46 13.20 8.72 -13.09
N ALA A 47 12.77 9.41 -14.16
CA ALA A 47 12.81 10.85 -14.21
C ALA A 47 11.81 11.46 -13.21
N PHE A 48 12.28 12.37 -12.37
CA PHE A 48 11.45 13.10 -11.42
C PHE A 48 11.90 14.55 -11.34
N PHE A 49 11.00 15.46 -11.72
CA PHE A 49 11.27 16.89 -11.78
C PHE A 49 10.15 17.66 -11.09
N ALA A 50 10.31 17.91 -9.79
CA ALA A 50 9.41 18.76 -9.02
C ALA A 50 10.23 19.69 -8.12
N PRO A 51 9.78 20.94 -7.87
CA PRO A 51 10.33 21.75 -6.80
C PRO A 51 10.22 21.00 -5.47
N ALA A 52 11.36 20.71 -4.85
CA ALA A 52 11.42 19.89 -3.66
C ALA A 52 12.42 20.43 -2.65
N LEU A 53 12.09 20.33 -1.36
CA LEU A 53 13.00 20.58 -0.26
C LEU A 53 13.66 19.25 0.16
N GLU A 54 14.99 19.19 0.15
CA GLU A 54 15.72 18.03 0.67
C GLU A 54 15.75 18.06 2.19
N LEU A 55 15.21 17.02 2.83
CA LEU A 55 15.16 16.89 4.29
C LEU A 55 16.32 16.04 4.85
N GLY A 56 16.98 15.26 4.00
CA GLY A 56 18.17 14.49 4.35
C GLY A 56 18.48 13.41 3.32
N THR A 57 19.64 12.76 3.50
CA THR A 57 20.05 11.59 2.73
C THR A 57 19.87 10.33 3.58
N ILE A 58 19.25 9.30 3.01
CA ILE A 58 19.05 7.99 3.63
C ILE A 58 19.97 6.98 2.94
N ARG A 59 20.69 6.20 3.75
CA ARG A 59 21.44 5.03 3.30
C ARG A 59 20.86 3.78 3.95
N ALA A 60 20.60 2.75 3.14
CA ALA A 60 20.13 1.45 3.61
C ALA A 60 20.97 0.34 2.94
N GLY A 61 21.47 -0.61 3.73
CA GLY A 61 22.28 -1.73 3.23
C GLY A 61 23.42 -2.18 4.16
N ASP A 62 23.74 -1.42 5.21
CA ASP A 62 24.81 -1.76 6.16
C ASP A 62 24.23 -2.15 7.52
N ALA A 63 24.07 -3.45 7.76
CA ALA A 63 24.27 -4.02 9.08
C ALA A 63 24.80 -5.46 8.92
N GLY A 64 25.91 -5.73 9.60
CA GLY A 64 26.71 -6.94 9.43
C GLY A 64 25.90 -8.22 9.69
N ASP A 65 26.11 -9.21 8.83
CA ASP A 65 25.58 -10.57 8.91
C ASP A 65 24.06 -10.76 8.67
N GLU A 66 23.40 -9.85 7.94
CA GLU A 66 21.93 -9.82 7.84
C GLU A 66 21.37 -10.34 6.50
N LEU A 67 20.32 -11.15 6.58
CA LEU A 67 19.72 -11.90 5.45
C LEU A 67 18.48 -11.24 4.83
N ASP A 68 17.99 -10.11 5.36
CA ASP A 68 16.86 -9.32 4.82
C ASP A 68 17.36 -8.07 4.08
N CYS A 69 18.27 -8.26 3.12
CA CYS A 69 18.84 -7.19 2.32
C CYS A 69 18.36 -7.20 0.86
N ASP A 70 17.16 -7.73 0.60
CA ASP A 70 16.50 -7.61 -0.70
C ASP A 70 16.10 -6.15 -0.96
N TYR A 71 16.10 -5.77 -2.24
CA TYR A 71 15.82 -4.39 -2.65
C TYR A 71 14.46 -3.86 -2.14
N LEU A 72 13.41 -4.68 -2.10
CA LEU A 72 12.08 -4.22 -1.70
C LEU A 72 12.03 -3.90 -0.20
N THR A 73 12.64 -4.73 0.63
CA THR A 73 12.75 -4.48 2.07
C THR A 73 13.55 -3.20 2.36
N LEU A 74 14.66 -2.97 1.65
CA LEU A 74 15.44 -1.74 1.81
C LEU A 74 14.65 -0.48 1.43
N VAL A 75 13.91 -0.53 0.32
CA VAL A 75 13.07 0.58 -0.13
C VAL A 75 11.97 0.90 0.88
N GLU A 76 11.36 -0.12 1.47
CA GLU A 76 10.31 0.03 2.48
C GLU A 76 10.87 0.68 3.76
N GLN A 77 12.01 0.22 4.26
CA GLN A 77 12.65 0.82 5.44
C GLN A 77 13.11 2.26 5.19
N ALA A 78 13.69 2.53 4.00
CA ALA A 78 14.04 3.88 3.61
C ALA A 78 12.79 4.78 3.47
N THR A 79 11.67 4.22 3.02
CA THR A 79 10.36 4.89 2.97
C THR A 79 9.87 5.25 4.38
N GLU A 80 9.93 4.32 5.34
CA GLU A 80 9.57 4.59 6.73
C GLU A 80 10.43 5.71 7.34
N GLN A 81 11.74 5.72 7.10
CA GLN A 81 12.63 6.79 7.57
C GLN A 81 12.33 8.13 6.89
N ALA A 82 12.12 8.15 5.57
CA ALA A 82 11.72 9.36 4.85
C ALA A 82 10.43 9.95 5.43
N ARG A 83 9.41 9.11 5.67
CA ARG A 83 8.16 9.53 6.33
C ARG A 83 8.41 10.11 7.72
N ARG A 84 9.27 9.51 8.54
CA ARG A 84 9.64 10.06 9.87
C ARG A 84 10.29 11.42 9.78
N LEU A 85 11.06 11.68 8.72
CA LEU A 85 11.66 12.99 8.46
C LEU A 85 10.64 14.04 7.96
N GLY A 86 9.45 13.62 7.52
CA GLY A 86 8.43 14.48 6.92
C GLY A 86 8.43 14.51 5.39
N ALA A 87 9.30 13.71 4.77
CA ALA A 87 9.35 13.59 3.32
C ALA A 87 8.16 12.81 2.79
N ASN A 88 7.63 13.25 1.65
CA ASN A 88 6.60 12.56 0.87
C ASN A 88 7.16 11.99 -0.45
N VAL A 89 8.46 12.13 -0.69
CA VAL A 89 9.16 11.48 -1.79
C VAL A 89 10.47 10.86 -1.30
N LEU A 90 10.69 9.60 -1.67
CA LEU A 90 11.99 8.93 -1.58
C LEU A 90 12.57 8.84 -2.99
N GLN A 91 13.62 9.62 -3.28
CA GLN A 91 14.31 9.56 -4.57
C GLN A 91 15.58 8.74 -4.44
N ILE A 92 15.55 7.50 -4.95
CA ILE A 92 16.71 6.61 -4.99
C ILE A 92 17.60 7.07 -6.16
N TYR A 93 18.88 7.29 -5.90
CA TYR A 93 19.84 7.71 -6.92
C TYR A 93 21.03 6.75 -7.07
N GLU A 94 21.16 5.79 -6.16
CA GLU A 94 22.17 4.75 -6.24
C GLU A 94 21.58 3.45 -5.72
N HIS A 95 21.71 2.39 -6.52
CA HIS A 95 21.43 1.02 -6.12
C HIS A 95 22.63 0.16 -6.50
N ARG A 96 23.35 -0.34 -5.49
CA ARG A 96 24.47 -1.26 -5.68
C ARG A 96 24.00 -2.68 -5.41
N HIS A 97 24.23 -3.55 -6.40
CA HIS A 97 24.01 -4.98 -6.27
C HIS A 97 25.15 -5.65 -5.52
N PRO A 98 24.91 -6.81 -4.86
CA PRO A 98 25.96 -7.57 -4.22
C PRO A 98 27.07 -7.95 -5.21
N VAL A 99 28.33 -7.90 -4.78
CA VAL A 99 29.48 -8.31 -5.61
C VAL A 99 29.77 -9.80 -5.35
N LEU A 100 30.11 -10.55 -6.40
CA LEU A 100 30.20 -12.02 -6.39
C LEU A 100 31.13 -12.65 -5.31
N TRP A 101 31.97 -11.88 -4.62
CA TRP A 101 32.95 -12.38 -3.64
C TRP A 101 33.13 -11.42 -2.44
N GLY A 102 32.01 -10.98 -1.82
CA GLY A 102 31.98 -10.20 -0.57
C GLY A 102 30.66 -9.44 -0.36
N ASN A 103 30.12 -9.46 0.88
CA ASN A 103 28.82 -8.94 1.36
C ASN A 103 27.64 -9.04 0.37
N ASN A 104 26.76 -10.03 0.61
CA ASN A 104 25.65 -10.44 -0.26
C ASN A 104 24.43 -9.48 -0.26
N CYS A 105 24.61 -8.20 0.06
CA CYS A 105 23.50 -7.29 0.33
C CYS A 105 23.38 -6.15 -0.67
N HIS A 106 22.13 -5.82 -1.03
CA HIS A 106 21.85 -4.61 -1.79
C HIS A 106 22.17 -3.39 -0.92
N HIS A 107 22.61 -2.31 -1.56
CA HIS A 107 22.79 -1.03 -0.90
C HIS A 107 22.08 0.06 -1.71
N ILE A 108 21.24 0.86 -1.06
CA ILE A 108 20.56 1.99 -1.68
C ILE A 108 20.97 3.29 -1.00
N GLN A 109 21.17 4.33 -1.82
CA GLN A 109 21.18 5.71 -1.34
C GLN A 109 20.01 6.46 -1.94
N ALA A 110 19.34 7.24 -1.10
CA ALA A 110 18.15 7.98 -1.47
C ALA A 110 18.10 9.34 -0.79
N LYS A 111 17.45 10.30 -1.46
CA LYS A 111 17.08 11.59 -0.89
C LYS A 111 15.67 11.52 -0.32
N ALA A 112 15.50 12.00 0.91
CA ALA A 112 14.20 12.27 1.50
C ALA A 112 13.78 13.68 1.08
N LEU A 113 12.77 13.79 0.23
CA LEU A 113 12.33 15.06 -0.35
C LEU A 113 10.90 15.40 0.10
N ARG A 114 10.67 16.69 0.36
CA ARG A 114 9.35 17.28 0.59
C ARG A 114 8.92 18.06 -0.65
N VAL A 115 7.83 17.61 -1.26
CA VAL A 115 7.20 18.22 -2.44
C VAL A 115 5.85 18.78 -2.02
N ILE A 116 5.55 20.02 -2.40
CA ILE A 116 4.32 20.70 -1.96
C ILE A 116 3.08 20.04 -2.57
N ASP A 117 3.10 19.77 -3.88
CA ASP A 117 2.03 19.08 -4.58
C ASP A 117 2.57 17.81 -5.24
N LEU A 118 2.26 16.67 -4.61
CA LEU A 118 2.63 15.36 -5.13
C LEU A 118 1.59 14.82 -6.12
N THR A 119 0.39 15.42 -6.18
CA THR A 119 -0.76 14.92 -6.94
C THR A 119 -0.42 14.52 -8.37
N PRO A 120 0.36 15.29 -9.16
CA PRO A 120 0.68 14.92 -10.54
C PRO A 120 1.44 13.59 -10.65
N TYR A 121 2.20 13.23 -9.62
CA TYR A 121 3.12 12.09 -9.61
C TYR A 121 2.60 10.86 -8.87
N GLU A 122 1.51 10.97 -8.11
CA GLU A 122 0.91 9.83 -7.40
C GLU A 122 0.50 8.72 -8.38
N LYS A 123 1.05 7.52 -8.21
CA LYS A 123 0.68 6.35 -9.03
C LYS A 123 -0.39 5.51 -8.36
N GLU A 124 -0.31 5.45 -7.04
CA GLU A 124 -1.16 4.66 -6.17
C GLU A 124 -1.55 5.49 -4.95
N ILE A 125 -2.77 5.30 -4.45
CA ILE A 125 -3.26 5.92 -3.22
C ILE A 125 -3.68 4.80 -2.26
N LEU A 126 -3.14 4.79 -1.05
CA LEU A 126 -3.60 3.88 0.00
C LEU A 126 -4.87 4.41 0.64
N TRP A 127 -5.82 3.53 0.93
CA TRP A 127 -7.05 3.92 1.60
C TRP A 127 -6.75 4.49 2.99
N HIS A 128 -7.30 5.66 3.28
CA HIS A 128 -7.25 6.30 4.59
C HIS A 128 -8.51 7.14 4.80
N PRO A 129 -9.12 7.18 6.00
CA PRO A 129 -10.37 7.93 6.23
C PRO A 129 -10.25 9.44 5.97
N GLU A 130 -9.04 9.99 6.07
CA GLU A 130 -8.74 11.40 5.81
C GLU A 130 -8.27 11.68 4.36
N ARG A 131 -8.03 10.64 3.54
CA ARG A 131 -7.61 10.80 2.13
C ARG A 131 -8.72 10.32 1.20
N HIS A 132 -9.68 11.21 0.96
CA HIS A 132 -10.74 10.99 -0.02
C HIS A 132 -10.20 11.13 -1.44
N LEU A 133 -10.76 10.36 -2.38
CA LEU A 133 -10.48 10.46 -3.81
C LEU A 133 -10.94 11.82 -4.34
N ARG A 134 -10.18 12.34 -5.28
CA ARG A 134 -10.46 13.57 -6.02
C ARG A 134 -10.44 13.23 -7.50
N GLN A 135 -11.18 13.98 -8.32
CA GLN A 135 -11.20 13.75 -9.77
C GLN A 135 -9.80 13.76 -10.40
N VAL A 136 -8.88 14.59 -9.89
CA VAL A 136 -7.47 14.66 -10.33
C VAL A 136 -6.65 13.40 -10.06
N ASP A 137 -7.13 12.51 -9.19
CA ASP A 137 -6.48 11.24 -8.89
C ASP A 137 -6.75 10.19 -10.01
N PHE A 138 -7.75 10.42 -10.87
CA PHE A 138 -8.13 9.52 -11.98
C PHE A 138 -7.37 9.90 -13.26
N LYS A 139 -6.23 9.24 -13.50
CA LYS A 139 -5.26 9.61 -14.53
C LYS A 139 -5.33 8.76 -15.80
N ALA A 140 -6.14 7.71 -15.83
CA ALA A 140 -6.26 6.85 -17.00
C ALA A 140 -7.05 7.54 -18.13
N HIS A 141 -6.69 7.24 -19.38
CA HIS A 141 -7.41 7.74 -20.55
C HIS A 141 -8.86 7.23 -20.60
N THR A 142 -9.76 8.12 -21.03
CA THR A 142 -11.22 7.89 -21.08
C THR A 142 -11.72 7.38 -22.43
N VAL A 143 -10.89 7.42 -23.47
CA VAL A 143 -11.26 7.04 -24.85
C VAL A 143 -11.68 5.56 -24.89
N GLY A 144 -12.86 5.30 -25.46
CA GLY A 144 -13.41 3.94 -25.61
C GLY A 144 -13.90 3.30 -24.30
N ARG A 145 -13.98 4.05 -23.20
CA ARG A 145 -14.48 3.54 -21.92
C ARG A 145 -16.02 3.60 -21.85
N PRO A 146 -16.69 2.55 -21.34
CA PRO A 146 -18.16 2.47 -21.37
C PRO A 146 -18.86 3.32 -20.31
N PHE A 147 -18.24 3.56 -19.15
CA PHE A 147 -18.86 4.26 -18.01
C PHE A 147 -18.35 5.69 -17.87
N ASP A 148 -18.98 6.48 -17.00
CA ASP A 148 -18.61 7.87 -16.73
C ASP A 148 -17.31 7.99 -15.93
N ALA A 149 -17.10 7.08 -14.99
CA ALA A 149 -15.85 6.88 -14.29
C ALA A 149 -15.67 5.39 -14.00
N ALA A 150 -14.47 5.01 -13.55
CA ALA A 150 -14.27 3.71 -12.91
C ALA A 150 -13.08 3.75 -11.97
N THR A 151 -13.27 3.17 -10.80
CA THR A 151 -12.25 2.91 -9.79
C THR A 151 -11.61 1.56 -10.02
N SER A 152 -10.29 1.55 -10.13
CA SER A 152 -9.47 0.35 -10.13
C SER A 152 -8.73 0.25 -8.80
N SER A 153 -9.28 -0.51 -7.86
CA SER A 153 -8.64 -0.83 -6.59
C SER A 153 -8.16 -2.29 -6.53
N PHE A 154 -7.20 -2.58 -5.66
CA PHE A 154 -6.76 -3.93 -5.36
C PHE A 154 -6.21 -4.05 -3.93
N LEU A 155 -6.16 -5.28 -3.44
CA LEU A 155 -5.56 -5.61 -2.14
C LEU A 155 -4.11 -6.05 -2.34
N ARG A 156 -3.19 -5.55 -1.50
CA ARG A 156 -1.77 -5.90 -1.55
C ARG A 156 -1.27 -6.35 -0.20
N TYR A 157 -0.52 -7.46 -0.16
CA TYR A 157 0.23 -7.87 1.02
C TYR A 157 1.61 -7.21 1.07
N ARG A 158 2.02 -6.83 2.28
CA ARG A 158 3.39 -6.48 2.64
C ARG A 158 3.83 -7.37 3.80
N TYR A 159 4.99 -7.99 3.66
CA TYR A 159 5.55 -8.86 4.68
C TYR A 159 6.74 -8.15 5.33
N PHE A 160 6.79 -8.17 6.66
CA PHE A 160 7.88 -7.59 7.43
C PHE A 160 8.40 -8.64 8.41
N ASN A 161 9.65 -9.03 8.26
CA ASN A 161 10.27 -9.93 9.22
C ASN A 161 10.67 -9.16 10.48
N ARG A 162 10.31 -9.68 11.65
CA ARG A 162 10.80 -9.19 12.94
C ARG A 162 11.46 -10.35 13.68
N ALA A 163 12.58 -10.82 13.12
CA ALA A 163 13.33 -11.96 13.64
C ALA A 163 13.64 -11.87 15.14
N ARG A 164 14.01 -10.69 15.65
CA ARG A 164 14.27 -10.46 17.09
C ARG A 164 13.04 -10.67 17.98
N GLU A 165 11.85 -10.47 17.43
CA GLU A 165 10.57 -10.70 18.12
C GLU A 165 10.03 -12.12 17.85
N GLY A 166 10.68 -12.93 17.02
CA GLY A 166 10.20 -14.26 16.62
C GLY A 166 8.89 -14.24 15.82
N VAL A 167 8.58 -13.11 15.15
CA VAL A 167 7.35 -12.95 14.36
C VAL A 167 7.62 -12.33 12.99
N ALA A 168 6.72 -12.61 12.05
CA ALA A 168 6.53 -11.86 10.82
C ALA A 168 5.24 -11.05 10.94
N LEU A 169 5.24 -9.83 10.40
CA LEU A 169 4.04 -9.03 10.23
C LEU A 169 3.57 -9.14 8.78
N VAL A 170 2.26 -9.35 8.61
CA VAL A 170 1.58 -9.30 7.32
C VAL A 170 0.66 -8.10 7.34
N ARG A 171 0.94 -7.07 6.54
CA ARG A 171 0.07 -5.90 6.37
C ARG A 171 -0.71 -6.03 5.07
N ILE A 172 -2.02 -5.77 5.14
CA ILE A 172 -2.89 -5.68 3.97
C ILE A 172 -3.15 -4.22 3.66
N GLU A 173 -2.91 -3.84 2.41
CA GLU A 173 -3.17 -2.52 1.87
C GLU A 173 -4.36 -2.59 0.90
N ASN A 174 -5.27 -1.62 0.99
CA ASN A 174 -6.24 -1.35 -0.08
C ASN A 174 -5.69 -0.18 -0.91
N VAL A 175 -5.44 -0.44 -2.20
CA VAL A 175 -4.69 0.45 -3.08
C VAL A 175 -5.59 0.88 -4.24
N PHE A 176 -5.70 2.18 -4.46
CA PHE A 176 -6.32 2.78 -5.65
C PHE A 176 -5.23 3.04 -6.71
N ASP A 177 -5.41 2.52 -7.93
CA ASP A 177 -4.49 2.72 -9.05
C ASP A 177 -4.91 3.94 -9.87
N CYS A 178 -4.12 5.01 -9.81
CA CYS A 178 -4.43 6.27 -10.48
C CYS A 178 -4.42 6.12 -12.01
N HIS A 179 -3.56 5.26 -12.56
CA HIS A 179 -3.37 5.12 -14.01
C HIS A 179 -4.25 4.04 -14.64
N ARG A 180 -5.01 3.29 -13.84
CA ARG A 180 -6.08 2.40 -14.31
C ARG A 180 -7.47 2.97 -14.06
N SER A 181 -7.60 3.93 -13.15
CA SER A 181 -8.84 4.62 -12.84
C SER A 181 -9.03 5.84 -13.75
N TYR A 182 -10.22 6.01 -14.32
CA TYR A 182 -10.54 7.12 -15.22
C TYR A 182 -11.80 7.85 -14.77
N PHE A 183 -11.92 9.11 -15.16
CA PHE A 183 -13.08 9.96 -14.86
C PHE A 183 -13.34 10.87 -16.07
N LYS A 184 -14.52 10.80 -16.68
CA LYS A 184 -14.93 11.63 -17.81
C LYS A 184 -15.41 13.00 -17.35
N ASP A 185 -15.42 13.95 -18.27
CA ASP A 185 -16.13 15.22 -18.04
C ASP A 185 -17.63 14.97 -18.06
N VAL A 186 -18.31 15.17 -16.92
CA VAL A 186 -19.71 14.82 -16.69
C VAL A 186 -20.42 15.89 -15.87
N TYR A 187 -21.72 16.09 -16.12
CA TYR A 187 -22.50 17.15 -15.48
C TYR A 187 -22.56 17.04 -13.96
N ASN A 188 -22.65 15.83 -13.40
CA ASN A 188 -22.77 15.60 -11.96
C ASN A 188 -21.51 14.93 -11.37
N ALA A 189 -20.35 15.56 -11.56
CA ALA A 189 -19.06 15.03 -11.12
C ALA A 189 -19.01 14.71 -9.61
N ALA A 190 -19.71 15.48 -8.76
CA ALA A 190 -19.75 15.23 -7.32
C ALA A 190 -20.45 13.90 -6.97
N TYR A 191 -21.58 13.59 -7.62
CA TYR A 191 -22.28 12.32 -7.44
C TYR A 191 -21.45 11.13 -7.95
N ILE A 192 -20.86 11.26 -9.14
CA ILE A 192 -20.01 10.21 -9.71
C ILE A 192 -18.76 9.98 -8.84
N LEU A 193 -18.11 11.04 -8.34
CA LEU A 193 -16.97 10.90 -7.43
C LEU A 193 -17.36 10.23 -6.12
N ALA A 194 -18.55 10.50 -5.58
CA ALA A 194 -19.05 9.82 -4.39
C ALA A 194 -19.33 8.32 -4.65
N HIS A 195 -19.82 7.98 -5.84
CA HIS A 195 -20.00 6.59 -6.28
C HIS A 195 -18.65 5.85 -6.37
N GLU A 196 -17.65 6.49 -6.98
CA GLU A 196 -16.30 5.93 -7.10
C GLU A 196 -15.60 5.79 -5.72
N GLN A 197 -15.79 6.75 -4.82
CA GLN A 197 -15.32 6.65 -3.43
C GLN A 197 -15.95 5.45 -2.72
N ALA A 198 -17.25 5.19 -2.94
CA ALA A 198 -17.93 4.05 -2.32
C ALA A 198 -17.29 2.71 -2.74
N HIS A 199 -16.91 2.53 -4.01
CA HIS A 199 -16.16 1.34 -4.45
C HIS A 199 -14.83 1.18 -3.72
N PHE A 200 -14.10 2.28 -3.50
CA PHE A 200 -12.84 2.25 -2.75
C PHE A 200 -13.05 1.93 -1.26
N ASP A 201 -14.11 2.45 -0.64
CA ASP A 201 -14.48 2.16 0.75
C ASP A 201 -14.98 0.72 0.94
N ILE A 202 -15.74 0.17 -0.02
CA ILE A 202 -16.13 -1.24 -0.04
C ILE A 202 -14.88 -2.12 -0.11
N SER A 203 -13.90 -1.76 -0.95
CA SER A 203 -12.61 -2.47 -1.00
C SER A 203 -11.89 -2.47 0.35
N GLU A 204 -11.95 -1.38 1.12
CA GLU A 204 -11.38 -1.30 2.47
C GLU A 204 -12.11 -2.21 3.47
N ILE A 205 -13.44 -2.28 3.42
CA ILE A 205 -14.20 -3.21 4.26
C ILE A 205 -13.67 -4.64 4.07
N HIS A 206 -13.43 -5.04 2.82
CA HIS A 206 -12.91 -6.37 2.50
C HIS A 206 -11.44 -6.55 2.90
N ALA A 207 -10.62 -5.50 2.81
CA ALA A 207 -9.25 -5.51 3.35
C ALA A 207 -9.23 -5.78 4.87
N ARG A 208 -10.12 -5.12 5.64
CA ARG A 208 -10.27 -5.34 7.09
C ARG A 208 -10.83 -6.74 7.41
N ARG A 209 -11.77 -7.25 6.60
CA ARG A 209 -12.29 -8.63 6.74
C ARG A 209 -11.21 -9.68 6.51
N LEU A 210 -10.36 -9.49 5.52
CA LEU A 210 -9.22 -10.37 5.25
C LEU A 210 -8.22 -10.36 6.41
N ALA A 211 -7.91 -9.17 6.94
CA ALA A 211 -7.05 -9.03 8.12
C ALA A 211 -7.63 -9.79 9.33
N ARG A 212 -8.93 -9.64 9.59
CA ARG A 212 -9.64 -10.41 10.62
C ARG A 212 -9.53 -11.91 10.40
N ALA A 213 -9.79 -12.39 9.17
CA ALA A 213 -9.77 -13.81 8.86
C ALA A 213 -8.38 -14.41 9.06
N LEU A 214 -7.33 -13.74 8.58
CA LEU A 214 -5.94 -14.16 8.81
C LEU A 214 -5.61 -14.18 10.30
N GLN A 215 -5.94 -13.13 11.05
CA GLN A 215 -5.67 -13.07 12.49
C GLN A 215 -6.35 -14.21 13.27
N GLN A 216 -7.53 -14.67 12.83
CA GLN A 216 -8.27 -15.75 13.47
C GLN A 216 -7.79 -17.14 13.05
N GLN A 217 -7.26 -17.30 11.84
CA GLN A 217 -7.00 -18.61 11.23
C GLN A 217 -5.53 -18.94 11.01
N VAL A 218 -4.64 -17.96 11.15
CA VAL A 218 -3.20 -18.07 10.88
C VAL A 218 -2.40 -17.67 12.11
N SER A 219 -1.65 -18.61 12.66
CA SER A 219 -0.80 -18.41 13.84
C SER A 219 0.69 -18.50 13.54
N ASN A 220 1.08 -19.15 12.44
CA ASN A 220 2.47 -19.38 12.07
C ASN A 220 2.66 -19.34 10.55
N LEU A 221 3.91 -19.32 10.09
CA LEU A 221 4.25 -19.21 8.67
C LEU A 221 3.70 -20.33 7.80
N GLU A 222 3.61 -21.56 8.32
CA GLU A 222 3.06 -22.71 7.57
C GLU A 222 1.56 -22.55 7.31
N GLN A 223 0.82 -22.05 8.30
CA GLN A 223 -0.59 -21.70 8.13
C GLN A 223 -0.77 -20.49 7.22
N LEU A 224 0.15 -19.52 7.27
CA LEU A 224 0.11 -18.36 6.39
C LEU A 224 0.28 -18.82 4.94
N ASP A 225 1.31 -19.61 4.66
CA ASP A 225 1.63 -20.14 3.34
C ASP A 225 0.45 -20.91 2.73
N SER A 226 -0.18 -21.80 3.52
CA SER A 226 -1.30 -22.63 3.06
C SER A 226 -2.66 -21.91 2.99
N LYS A 227 -2.91 -20.87 3.81
CA LYS A 227 -4.25 -20.26 3.92
C LYS A 227 -4.39 -18.88 3.29
N GLN A 228 -3.29 -18.16 3.05
CA GLN A 228 -3.37 -16.78 2.57
C GLN A 228 -4.07 -16.65 1.21
N GLU A 229 -3.79 -17.56 0.28
CA GLU A 229 -4.36 -17.52 -1.08
C GLU A 229 -5.86 -17.87 -1.06
N PRO A 230 -6.32 -18.99 -0.45
CA PRO A 230 -7.75 -19.27 -0.34
C PRO A 230 -8.55 -18.15 0.35
N LEU A 231 -8.00 -17.55 1.42
CA LEU A 231 -8.66 -16.45 2.12
C LEU A 231 -8.72 -15.17 1.26
N TYR A 232 -7.68 -14.91 0.48
CA TYR A 232 -7.64 -13.80 -0.46
C TYR A 232 -8.67 -13.98 -1.59
N GLU A 233 -8.72 -15.15 -2.22
CA GLU A 233 -9.68 -15.47 -3.28
C GLU A 233 -11.13 -15.38 -2.80
N GLN A 234 -11.42 -15.90 -1.60
CA GLN A 234 -12.72 -15.74 -0.96
C GLN A 234 -13.05 -14.25 -0.76
N THR A 235 -12.11 -13.48 -0.20
CA THR A 235 -12.30 -12.04 0.04
C THR A 235 -12.61 -11.28 -1.25
N VAL A 236 -11.87 -11.55 -2.34
CA VAL A 236 -12.09 -10.91 -3.65
C VAL A 236 -13.44 -11.30 -4.24
N THR A 237 -13.89 -12.55 -4.03
CA THR A 237 -15.22 -13.01 -4.46
C THR A 237 -16.33 -12.25 -3.73
N GLU A 238 -16.23 -12.15 -2.41
CA GLU A 238 -17.20 -11.40 -1.61
C GLU A 238 -17.19 -9.89 -1.93
N LEU A 239 -16.00 -9.32 -2.19
CA LEU A 239 -15.83 -7.93 -2.61
C LEU A 239 -16.59 -7.66 -3.92
N ARG A 240 -16.40 -8.51 -4.93
CA ARG A 240 -17.10 -8.38 -6.22
C ARG A 240 -18.61 -8.44 -6.04
N ALA A 241 -19.10 -9.40 -5.26
CA ALA A 241 -20.53 -9.53 -5.00
C ALA A 241 -21.12 -8.28 -4.33
N MET A 242 -20.40 -7.66 -3.39
CA MET A 242 -20.85 -6.42 -2.74
C MET A 242 -20.82 -5.20 -3.66
N GLN A 243 -19.80 -5.09 -4.53
CA GLN A 243 -19.75 -4.01 -5.54
C GLN A 243 -20.85 -4.16 -6.59
N GLU A 244 -21.11 -5.39 -7.08
CA GLU A 244 -22.20 -5.65 -8.04
C GLU A 244 -23.58 -5.35 -7.43
N LEU A 245 -23.78 -5.68 -6.15
CA LEU A 245 -25.02 -5.33 -5.44
C LEU A 245 -25.16 -3.81 -5.25
N PHE A 246 -24.07 -3.12 -4.88
CA PHE A 246 -24.04 -1.67 -4.78
C PHE A 246 -24.42 -1.02 -6.11
N ASP A 247 -23.76 -1.41 -7.21
CA ASP A 247 -24.03 -0.91 -8.56
C ASP A 247 -25.48 -1.15 -8.98
N HIS A 248 -26.00 -2.35 -8.72
CA HIS A 248 -27.39 -2.70 -9.00
C HIS A 248 -28.38 -1.76 -8.26
N ASP A 249 -28.21 -1.61 -6.95
CA ASP A 249 -29.13 -0.83 -6.12
C ASP A 249 -29.11 0.66 -6.47
N VAL A 250 -27.93 1.24 -6.67
CA VAL A 250 -27.81 2.68 -7.02
C VAL A 250 -28.27 2.97 -8.45
N HIS A 251 -28.14 2.00 -9.36
CA HIS A 251 -28.70 2.11 -10.69
C HIS A 251 -30.23 2.13 -10.68
N LEU A 252 -30.86 1.35 -9.80
CA LEU A 252 -32.32 1.32 -9.65
C LEU A 252 -32.88 2.58 -8.97
N SER A 253 -32.12 3.19 -8.04
CA SER A 253 -32.59 4.36 -7.31
C SER A 253 -31.44 5.23 -6.80
N GLY A 254 -31.48 6.52 -7.16
CA GLY A 254 -30.54 7.51 -6.62
C GLY A 254 -30.58 7.65 -5.09
N HIS A 255 -31.69 7.30 -4.44
CA HIS A 255 -31.81 7.28 -2.98
C HIS A 255 -30.99 6.16 -2.32
N ALA A 256 -30.67 5.09 -3.07
CA ALA A 256 -29.88 3.98 -2.55
C ALA A 256 -28.46 4.42 -2.18
N HIS A 257 -27.91 5.46 -2.81
CA HIS A 257 -26.57 5.95 -2.51
C HIS A 257 -26.42 6.36 -1.03
N GLN A 258 -27.41 7.05 -0.47
CA GLN A 258 -27.38 7.46 0.94
C GLN A 258 -27.50 6.27 1.90
N ALA A 259 -28.34 5.29 1.55
CA ALA A 259 -28.46 4.05 2.31
C ALA A 259 -27.14 3.26 2.31
N TRP A 260 -26.48 3.18 1.15
CA TRP A 260 -25.18 2.53 0.99
C TRP A 260 -24.06 3.24 1.74
N GLN A 261 -24.03 4.58 1.74
CA GLN A 261 -23.09 5.33 2.57
C GLN A 261 -23.24 4.99 4.05
N ALA A 262 -24.47 4.87 4.56
CA ALA A 262 -24.72 4.45 5.93
C ALA A 262 -24.29 2.99 6.20
N ILE A 263 -24.52 2.08 5.24
CA ILE A 263 -24.08 0.69 5.31
C ILE A 263 -22.55 0.60 5.37
N ILE A 264 -21.85 1.32 4.49
CA ILE A 264 -20.39 1.35 4.40
C ILE A 264 -19.81 1.91 5.71
N ALA A 265 -20.28 3.06 6.16
CA ALA A 265 -19.83 3.69 7.41
C ALA A 265 -20.01 2.76 8.61
N ARG A 266 -21.17 2.10 8.73
CA ARG A 266 -21.44 1.13 9.80
C ARG A 266 -20.48 -0.06 9.75
N GLN A 267 -20.18 -0.58 8.55
CA GLN A 267 -19.28 -1.71 8.40
C GLN A 267 -17.82 -1.36 8.69
N LEU A 268 -17.35 -0.20 8.21
CA LEU A 268 -16.02 0.30 8.54
C LEU A 268 -15.86 0.47 10.05
N SER A 269 -16.85 1.08 10.72
CA SER A 269 -16.89 1.24 12.17
C SER A 269 -16.90 -0.11 12.91
N ALA A 270 -17.71 -1.08 12.47
CA ALA A 270 -17.73 -2.41 13.06
C ALA A 270 -16.40 -3.18 12.90
N LEU A 271 -15.60 -2.82 11.89
CA LEU A 271 -14.30 -3.40 11.59
C LEU A 271 -13.12 -2.56 12.11
N GLU A 272 -13.38 -1.53 12.92
CA GLU A 272 -12.34 -0.68 13.49
C GLU A 272 -11.23 -1.43 14.25
N PRO A 273 -11.51 -2.52 14.99
CA PRO A 273 -10.46 -3.35 15.60
C PRO A 273 -9.42 -3.91 14.61
N TYR A 274 -9.73 -3.91 13.31
CA TYR A 274 -8.87 -4.41 12.23
C TYR A 274 -8.37 -3.29 11.30
N ALA A 275 -8.52 -2.01 11.67
CA ALA A 275 -8.15 -0.87 10.83
C ALA A 275 -6.65 -0.80 10.48
N SER A 276 -5.77 -1.29 11.36
CA SER A 276 -4.32 -1.38 11.08
C SER A 276 -3.97 -2.41 10.01
N LYS A 277 -4.91 -3.33 9.73
CA LYS A 277 -4.78 -4.43 8.76
C LYS A 277 -3.45 -5.19 8.86
N THR A 278 -2.89 -5.26 10.08
CA THR A 278 -1.59 -5.87 10.35
C THR A 278 -1.77 -7.11 11.21
N VAL A 279 -1.33 -8.25 10.70
CA VAL A 279 -1.43 -9.56 11.34
C VAL A 279 -0.05 -10.00 11.81
N ARG A 280 0.05 -10.44 13.06
CA ARG A 280 1.28 -11.01 13.65
C ARG A 280 1.27 -12.53 13.46
N VAL A 281 2.33 -13.08 12.88
CA VAL A 281 2.47 -14.51 12.58
C VAL A 281 3.78 -15.03 13.18
N LYS A 282 3.77 -16.15 13.90
CA LYS A 282 5.00 -16.71 14.49
C LYS A 282 5.93 -17.28 13.42
N THR A 283 7.23 -17.00 13.52
CA THR A 283 8.28 -17.66 12.72
C THR A 283 8.76 -18.91 13.45
N ARG A 284 9.13 -20.01 12.75
CA ARG A 284 9.65 -21.23 13.41
C ARG A 284 10.88 -20.85 14.26
N GLY A 285 10.82 -21.11 15.56
CA GLY A 285 11.85 -20.74 16.54
C GLY A 285 11.34 -20.09 17.83
N ALA A 286 10.08 -19.61 17.86
CA ALA A 286 9.46 -19.10 19.08
C ALA A 286 8.81 -20.24 19.89
N THR A 287 9.58 -20.84 20.80
CA THR A 287 9.04 -21.55 21.98
C THR A 287 8.43 -20.56 22.94
#